data_AF-A0A168Q9D5-F1
#
_entry.id   AF-A0A168Q9D5-F1
#
_cell.length_a   1.000
_cell.length_b   1.000
_cell.length_c   1.000
_cell.angle_alpha   90.00
_cell.angle_beta   90.00
_cell.angle_gamma   90.00
#
_symmetry.space_group_name_H-M   'P 1'
#
loop_
_entity.id
_entity.type
_entity.pdbx_description
1 polymer ?
#
loop_
_entity_poly.entity_id
_entity_poly.type
_entity_poly.pdbx_seq_one_letter_code
_entity_poly.pdbx_strand_id
1 'polypeptide(L)'
;MSKIEDRNVISFLETVDVQTGKRIVLAQFDSLIEAPNWTMDGRRLIYNSLGRIYSFNMETSEVIVIDSDYVNHCNNDHVLSPDNSHIAVSHHTQEDGQSRIYIFPMEGGNPRLITPMAPSYLHGWSPDGRTLSYCAERNGQYDIYTIAVDGGVEVQLTDSPGLDDGPEYSPDGKYIWFNSVRTGFMHVWRMNADGSEPMQMTIDDSNNWFPHVSPDGESVAYISYQTGDVDPEDHPPNKNVEIRVMSSSGGEFRTLVQLFGGQGTLNVNSWSPDGRKLAFVSYQLKERTT
;
A
#
# COMPACT_ATOMS: atom_id res chain seq x y z
N MET A 1 -2.71 22.88 4.52
CA MET A 1 -2.74 22.84 3.05
C MET A 1 -2.65 21.38 2.66
N SER A 2 -3.73 20.77 2.16
CA SER A 2 -3.71 19.37 1.74
C SER A 2 -2.75 19.21 0.57
N LYS A 3 -1.74 18.36 0.72
CA LYS A 3 -0.86 17.97 -0.38
C LYS A 3 -1.58 16.91 -1.22
N ILE A 4 -2.62 17.29 -1.97
CA ILE A 4 -2.87 16.55 -3.21
C ILE A 4 -1.73 16.98 -4.13
N GLU A 5 -0.65 16.19 -4.15
CA GLU A 5 0.45 16.41 -5.08
C GLU A 5 -0.02 15.99 -6.48
N ASP A 6 -0.52 16.96 -7.25
CA ASP A 6 -0.61 16.79 -8.69
C ASP A 6 0.81 16.67 -9.25
N ARG A 7 1.25 15.42 -9.41
CA ARG A 7 2.55 15.12 -10.01
C ARG A 7 2.40 15.33 -11.51
N ASN A 8 3.25 16.17 -12.10
CA ASN A 8 3.30 16.41 -13.55
C ASN A 8 3.86 15.18 -14.29
N VAL A 9 3.10 14.08 -14.27
CA VAL A 9 3.47 12.75 -14.76
C VAL A 9 2.40 12.18 -15.68
N ILE A 10 2.82 11.27 -16.53
CA ILE A 10 1.99 10.25 -17.18
C ILE A 10 2.10 8.99 -16.33
N SER A 11 0.97 8.37 -16.02
CA SER A 11 0.92 7.14 -15.22
C SER A 11 0.61 5.94 -16.12
N PHE A 12 1.31 4.83 -15.92
CA PHE A 12 1.07 3.57 -16.64
C PHE A 12 0.61 2.51 -15.65
N LEU A 13 -0.64 2.07 -15.77
CA LEU A 13 -1.14 0.92 -15.03
C LEU A 13 -0.60 -0.34 -15.67
N GLU A 14 0.16 -1.13 -14.93
CA GLU A 14 0.87 -2.29 -15.43
C GLU A 14 0.56 -3.55 -14.63
N THR A 15 0.78 -4.69 -15.26
CA THR A 15 0.98 -5.96 -14.55
C THR A 15 2.31 -6.58 -14.92
N VAL A 16 2.90 -7.32 -13.99
CA VAL A 16 4.06 -8.18 -14.25
C VAL A 16 3.74 -9.61 -13.84
N ASP A 17 4.05 -10.56 -14.71
CA ASP A 17 4.02 -11.99 -14.39
C ASP A 17 5.20 -12.32 -13.48
N VAL A 18 4.91 -12.81 -12.28
CA VAL A 18 5.93 -13.00 -11.25
C VAL A 18 6.95 -14.05 -11.67
N GLN A 19 6.57 -15.11 -12.37
CA GLN A 19 7.53 -16.16 -12.75
C GLN A 19 8.46 -15.69 -13.87
N THR A 20 7.90 -15.06 -14.90
CA THR A 20 8.63 -14.73 -16.14
C THR A 20 9.23 -13.33 -16.17
N GLY A 21 8.76 -12.43 -15.30
CA GLY A 21 9.11 -11.00 -15.35
C GLY A 21 8.48 -10.25 -16.53
N LYS A 22 7.55 -10.88 -17.26
CA LYS A 22 6.91 -10.25 -18.42
C LYS A 22 5.94 -9.16 -17.96
N ARG A 23 6.21 -7.92 -18.40
CA ARG A 23 5.38 -6.74 -18.16
C ARG A 23 4.31 -6.55 -19.24
N ILE A 24 3.16 -6.01 -18.83
CA ILE A 24 2.06 -5.62 -19.70
C ILE A 24 1.53 -4.27 -19.22
N VAL A 25 1.51 -3.27 -20.09
CA VAL A 25 0.79 -2.01 -19.87
C VAL A 25 -0.69 -2.24 -20.17
N LEU A 26 -1.53 -2.03 -19.16
CA LEU A 26 -2.99 -2.18 -19.26
C LEU A 26 -3.64 -0.89 -19.74
N ALA A 27 -3.18 0.24 -19.23
CA ALA A 27 -3.70 1.57 -19.56
C ALA A 27 -2.67 2.66 -19.27
N GLN A 28 -2.82 3.80 -19.95
CA GLN A 28 -2.05 5.02 -19.75
C GLN A 28 -2.99 6.14 -19.33
N PHE A 29 -2.58 6.95 -18.36
CA PHE A 29 -3.35 8.06 -17.82
C PHE A 29 -2.53 9.35 -17.87
N ASP A 30 -3.16 10.43 -18.31
CA ASP A 30 -2.60 11.79 -18.21
C ASP A 30 -2.78 12.39 -16.82
N SER A 31 -3.32 11.65 -15.86
CA SER A 31 -3.41 12.02 -14.45
C SER A 31 -2.56 11.10 -13.60
N LEU A 32 -2.25 11.56 -12.39
CA LEU A 32 -1.64 10.71 -11.38
C LEU A 32 -2.63 9.62 -10.95
N ILE A 33 -2.27 8.35 -11.13
CA ILE A 33 -2.97 7.20 -10.54
C ILE A 33 -1.98 6.42 -9.67
N GLU A 34 -2.45 5.79 -8.61
CA GLU A 34 -1.59 5.27 -7.56
C GLU A 34 -2.14 3.98 -6.95
N ALA A 35 -1.23 3.12 -6.48
CA ALA A 35 -1.48 2.02 -5.56
C ALA A 35 -2.64 1.08 -5.97
N PRO A 36 -2.49 0.29 -7.05
CA PRO A 36 -3.54 -0.60 -7.51
C PRO A 36 -3.62 -1.89 -6.69
N ASN A 37 -4.79 -2.22 -6.17
CA ASN A 37 -5.11 -3.51 -5.56
C ASN A 37 -6.06 -4.34 -6.45
N TRP A 38 -6.04 -5.66 -6.33
CA TRP A 38 -6.95 -6.55 -7.07
C TRP A 38 -8.26 -6.81 -6.31
N THR A 39 -9.34 -7.04 -7.06
CA THR A 39 -10.53 -7.72 -6.54
C THR A 39 -10.33 -9.24 -6.52
N MET A 40 -10.91 -9.94 -5.54
CA MET A 40 -10.73 -11.38 -5.36
C MET A 40 -11.19 -12.24 -6.55
N ASP A 41 -12.10 -11.72 -7.38
CA ASP A 41 -12.58 -12.39 -8.60
C ASP A 41 -11.63 -12.24 -9.81
N GLY A 42 -10.58 -11.43 -9.69
CA GLY A 42 -9.62 -11.21 -10.75
C GLY A 42 -10.06 -10.22 -11.83
N ARG A 43 -11.18 -9.52 -11.66
CA ARG A 43 -11.80 -8.77 -12.77
C ARG A 43 -11.51 -7.28 -12.74
N ARG A 44 -11.14 -6.74 -11.58
CA ARG A 44 -10.95 -5.30 -11.40
C ARG A 44 -9.69 -4.98 -10.63
N LEU A 45 -9.11 -3.83 -10.97
CA LEU A 45 -8.10 -3.16 -10.17
C LEU A 45 -8.75 -1.94 -9.51
N ILE A 46 -8.62 -1.81 -8.21
CA ILE A 46 -9.02 -0.63 -7.46
C ILE A 46 -7.77 0.21 -7.20
N TYR A 47 -7.83 1.50 -7.43
CA TYR A 47 -6.68 2.40 -7.30
C TYR A 47 -7.15 3.80 -6.88
N ASN A 48 -6.26 4.60 -6.30
CA ASN A 48 -6.57 6.00 -5.99
C ASN A 48 -6.03 6.95 -7.06
N SER A 49 -6.71 8.09 -7.24
CA SER A 49 -6.25 9.18 -8.11
C SER A 49 -6.83 10.49 -7.62
N LEU A 50 -5.95 11.46 -7.32
CA LEU A 50 -6.32 12.83 -6.94
C LEU A 50 -7.39 12.88 -5.84
N GLY A 51 -7.21 12.08 -4.78
CA GLY A 51 -8.12 12.05 -3.63
C GLY A 51 -9.32 11.10 -3.74
N ARG A 52 -9.54 10.45 -4.88
CA ARG A 52 -10.70 9.57 -5.11
C ARG A 52 -10.29 8.13 -5.42
N ILE A 53 -11.22 7.20 -5.24
CA ILE A 53 -11.05 5.78 -5.54
C ILE A 53 -11.71 5.44 -6.88
N TYR A 54 -11.04 4.63 -7.68
CA TYR A 54 -11.47 4.21 -9.01
C TYR A 54 -11.39 2.69 -9.14
N SER A 55 -12.24 2.14 -10.00
CA SER A 55 -12.21 0.74 -10.44
C SER A 55 -11.91 0.68 -11.93
N PHE A 56 -10.85 -0.03 -12.30
CA PHE A 56 -10.50 -0.38 -13.66
C PHE A 56 -10.92 -1.83 -13.96
N ASN A 57 -11.69 -2.05 -15.03
CA ASN A 57 -12.11 -3.37 -15.48
C ASN A 57 -11.06 -4.00 -16.40
N MET A 58 -10.56 -5.18 -16.04
CA MET A 58 -9.46 -5.86 -16.73
C MET A 58 -9.81 -6.38 -18.14
N GLU A 59 -11.09 -6.56 -18.46
CA GLU A 59 -11.55 -7.09 -19.75
C GLU A 59 -11.91 -5.96 -20.74
N THR A 60 -12.58 -4.93 -20.24
CA THR A 60 -13.14 -3.85 -21.06
C THR A 60 -12.30 -2.57 -21.05
N SER A 61 -11.34 -2.47 -20.12
CA SER A 61 -10.59 -1.26 -19.81
C SER A 61 -11.48 -0.07 -19.37
N GLU A 62 -12.72 -0.34 -18.98
CA GLU A 62 -13.62 0.67 -18.41
C GLU A 62 -13.09 1.14 -17.05
N VAL A 63 -13.14 2.46 -16.82
CA VAL A 63 -12.79 3.10 -15.56
C VAL A 63 -14.03 3.77 -15.00
N ILE A 64 -14.37 3.42 -13.76
CA ILE A 64 -15.45 4.05 -13.00
C ILE A 64 -14.89 4.62 -11.70
N VAL A 65 -15.42 5.76 -11.26
CA VAL A 65 -15.19 6.27 -9.91
C VAL A 65 -16.07 5.49 -8.93
N ILE A 66 -15.53 5.13 -7.78
CA ILE A 66 -16.32 4.59 -6.66
C ILE A 66 -16.64 5.78 -5.77
N ASP A 67 -17.93 6.13 -5.67
CA ASP A 67 -18.38 7.29 -4.91
C ASP A 67 -18.12 7.09 -3.42
N SER A 68 -17.23 7.88 -2.83
CA SER A 68 -16.92 7.87 -1.40
C SER A 68 -17.51 9.09 -0.67
N ASP A 69 -18.49 9.76 -1.27
CA ASP A 69 -19.18 10.94 -0.73
C ASP A 69 -18.17 12.05 -0.33
N TYR A 70 -18.17 12.48 0.93
CA TYR A 70 -17.29 13.53 1.42
C TYR A 70 -15.83 13.07 1.61
N VAL A 71 -15.57 11.76 1.57
CA VAL A 71 -14.22 11.16 1.69
C VAL A 71 -13.53 11.22 0.33
N ASN A 72 -13.10 12.41 -0.08
CA ASN A 72 -12.59 12.71 -1.43
C ASN A 72 -11.18 13.31 -1.47
N HIS A 73 -10.45 13.22 -0.35
CA HIS A 73 -9.02 13.45 -0.21
C HIS A 73 -8.29 12.19 0.28
N CYS A 74 -8.61 11.04 -0.32
CA CYS A 74 -7.92 9.77 -0.07
C CYS A 74 -6.45 9.84 -0.51
N ASN A 75 -5.55 9.34 0.32
CA ASN A 75 -4.16 9.12 -0.05
C ASN A 75 -4.02 7.74 -0.74
N ASN A 76 -2.79 7.21 -0.77
CA ASN A 76 -2.49 5.97 -1.48
C ASN A 76 -2.82 4.70 -0.70
N ASP A 77 -3.25 4.84 0.55
CA ASP A 77 -3.35 3.74 1.48
C ASP A 77 -4.83 3.33 1.60
N HIS A 78 -5.17 2.26 0.90
CA HIS A 78 -6.53 1.73 0.81
C HIS A 78 -6.51 0.22 0.64
N VAL A 79 -7.46 -0.47 1.27
CA VAL A 79 -7.56 -1.93 1.18
C VAL A 79 -9.01 -2.37 1.06
N LEU A 80 -9.23 -3.54 0.47
CA LEU A 80 -10.55 -4.14 0.36
C LEU A 80 -10.81 -5.06 1.54
N SER A 81 -12.09 -5.17 1.92
CA SER A 81 -12.49 -6.25 2.81
C SER A 81 -12.25 -7.62 2.16
N PRO A 82 -11.98 -8.69 2.93
CA PRO A 82 -11.72 -10.03 2.38
C PRO A 82 -12.86 -10.59 1.49
N ASP A 83 -14.08 -10.11 1.69
CA ASP A 83 -15.28 -10.48 0.91
C ASP A 83 -15.59 -9.50 -0.23
N ASN A 84 -14.75 -8.49 -0.48
CA ASN A 84 -14.93 -7.43 -1.47
C ASN A 84 -16.19 -6.57 -1.29
N SER A 85 -16.86 -6.62 -0.14
CA SER A 85 -18.07 -5.81 0.11
C SER A 85 -17.77 -4.37 0.50
N HIS A 86 -16.59 -4.07 1.02
CA HIS A 86 -16.20 -2.74 1.50
C HIS A 86 -14.79 -2.34 1.04
N ILE A 87 -14.55 -1.03 1.09
CA ILE A 87 -13.25 -0.40 0.91
C ILE A 87 -12.94 0.37 2.19
N ALA A 88 -11.75 0.16 2.73
CA ALA A 88 -11.17 1.00 3.75
C ALA A 88 -10.14 1.93 3.10
N VAL A 89 -10.13 3.21 3.50
CA VAL A 89 -9.24 4.24 2.93
C VAL A 89 -8.65 5.12 4.03
N SER A 90 -7.42 5.58 3.82
CA SER A 90 -6.85 6.70 4.54
C SER A 90 -7.16 8.02 3.82
N HIS A 91 -7.72 8.97 4.56
CA HIS A 91 -8.26 10.22 4.02
C HIS A 91 -7.83 11.42 4.85
N HIS A 92 -7.28 12.44 4.19
CA HIS A 92 -6.92 13.70 4.82
C HIS A 92 -8.16 14.56 5.07
N THR A 93 -8.51 14.75 6.34
CA THR A 93 -9.66 15.56 6.75
C THR A 93 -9.48 17.05 6.45
N GLN A 94 -10.57 17.74 6.12
CA GLN A 94 -10.51 19.17 5.77
C GLN A 94 -10.23 20.04 7.00
N GLU A 95 -10.64 19.59 8.18
CA GLU A 95 -10.60 20.31 9.43
C GLU A 95 -9.17 20.57 9.91
N ASP A 96 -8.30 19.57 9.82
CA ASP A 96 -6.92 19.61 10.32
C ASP A 96 -5.87 19.08 9.33
N GLY A 97 -6.27 18.55 8.18
CA GLY A 97 -5.37 17.99 7.16
C GLY A 97 -4.78 16.61 7.52
N GLN A 98 -5.13 16.04 8.67
CA GLN A 98 -4.55 14.79 9.15
C GLN A 98 -5.24 13.57 8.52
N SER A 99 -4.47 12.53 8.23
CA SER A 99 -5.03 11.28 7.70
C SER A 99 -5.83 10.53 8.77
N ARG A 100 -7.03 10.07 8.41
CA ARG A 100 -7.86 9.18 9.22
C ARG A 100 -8.43 8.06 8.35
N ILE A 101 -8.75 6.93 8.98
CA ILE A 101 -9.28 5.76 8.30
C ILE A 101 -10.80 5.81 8.25
N TYR A 102 -11.35 5.58 7.06
CA TYR A 102 -12.78 5.45 6.80
C TYR A 102 -13.09 4.13 6.11
N ILE A 103 -14.29 3.59 6.33
CA ILE A 103 -14.82 2.43 5.59
C ILE A 103 -16.11 2.83 4.87
N PHE A 104 -16.27 2.38 3.62
CA PHE A 104 -17.51 2.52 2.86
C PHE A 104 -17.77 1.28 1.98
N PRO A 105 -19.02 1.03 1.52
CA PRO A 105 -19.33 -0.10 0.65
C PRO A 105 -18.64 0.01 -0.72
N MET A 106 -18.33 -1.14 -1.33
CA MET A 106 -17.71 -1.21 -2.67
C MET A 106 -18.59 -0.60 -3.77
N GLU A 107 -19.91 -0.59 -3.58
CA GLU A 107 -20.87 0.12 -4.44
C GLU A 107 -20.89 1.65 -4.24
N GLY A 108 -20.25 2.15 -3.19
CA GLY A 108 -20.12 3.57 -2.86
C GLY A 108 -21.10 4.10 -1.80
N GLY A 109 -20.82 5.32 -1.34
CA GLY A 109 -21.60 6.10 -0.38
C GLY A 109 -21.36 5.74 1.09
N ASN A 110 -22.00 6.48 2.00
CA ASN A 110 -22.06 6.18 3.44
C ASN A 110 -20.70 5.88 4.14
N PRO A 111 -19.64 6.67 3.92
CA PRO A 111 -18.38 6.46 4.62
C PRO A 111 -18.53 6.62 6.14
N ARG A 112 -17.87 5.75 6.89
CA ARG A 112 -17.84 5.76 8.36
C ARG A 112 -16.41 5.95 8.85
N LEU A 113 -16.22 6.92 9.74
CA LEU A 113 -14.95 7.14 10.43
C LEU A 113 -14.63 5.96 11.37
N ILE A 114 -13.41 5.43 11.28
CA ILE A 114 -12.91 4.33 12.12
C ILE A 114 -11.91 4.83 13.17
N THR A 115 -10.93 5.64 12.75
CA THR A 115 -9.87 6.14 13.64
C THR A 115 -10.11 7.61 13.99
N PRO A 116 -10.65 7.94 15.18
CA PRO A 116 -10.82 9.34 15.59
C PRO A 116 -9.48 10.04 15.84
N MET A 117 -8.47 9.29 16.30
CA MET A 117 -7.10 9.74 16.49
C MET A 117 -6.35 9.78 15.15
N ALA A 118 -5.43 10.72 15.01
CA ALA A 118 -4.76 11.01 13.74
C ALA A 118 -3.31 11.48 13.98
N PRO A 119 -2.41 11.32 12.99
CA PRO A 119 -2.64 10.70 11.68
C PRO A 119 -2.70 9.16 11.73
N SER A 120 -3.36 8.53 10.76
CA SER A 120 -3.45 7.06 10.61
C SER A 120 -3.46 6.65 9.14
N TYR A 121 -2.57 5.72 8.77
CA TYR A 121 -2.24 5.31 7.41
C TYR A 121 -2.46 3.79 7.25
N LEU A 122 -3.52 3.41 6.55
CA LEU A 122 -4.09 2.07 6.47
C LEU A 122 -3.33 1.15 5.51
N HIS A 123 -2.89 -0.03 5.96
CA HIS A 123 -2.22 -0.99 5.05
C HIS A 123 -2.78 -2.42 5.07
N GLY A 124 -3.59 -2.79 6.08
CA GLY A 124 -4.09 -4.17 6.15
C GLY A 124 -5.49 -4.30 6.71
N TRP A 125 -6.18 -5.33 6.22
CA TRP A 125 -7.43 -5.86 6.75
C TRP A 125 -7.21 -7.33 7.08
N SER A 126 -7.52 -7.75 8.30
CA SER A 126 -7.33 -9.12 8.73
C SER A 126 -8.14 -10.09 7.85
N PRO A 127 -7.63 -11.30 7.55
CA PRO A 127 -8.34 -12.27 6.70
C PRO A 127 -9.71 -12.70 7.24
N ASP A 128 -9.93 -12.59 8.55
CA ASP A 128 -11.22 -12.87 9.20
C ASP A 128 -12.22 -11.69 9.10
N GLY A 129 -11.79 -10.57 8.54
CA GLY A 129 -12.60 -9.38 8.29
C GLY A 129 -12.82 -8.48 9.50
N ARG A 130 -12.17 -8.72 10.65
CA ARG A 130 -12.52 -8.07 11.93
C ARG A 130 -11.63 -6.91 12.36
N THR A 131 -10.41 -6.83 11.84
CA THR A 131 -9.38 -5.92 12.34
C THR A 131 -8.67 -5.23 11.19
N LEU A 132 -8.36 -3.94 11.34
CA LEU A 132 -7.48 -3.19 10.45
C LEU A 132 -6.10 -3.04 11.10
N SER A 133 -5.04 -3.12 10.30
CA SER A 133 -3.67 -2.75 10.66
C SER A 133 -3.24 -1.49 9.93
N TYR A 134 -2.59 -0.58 10.65
CA TYR A 134 -2.22 0.74 10.14
C TYR A 134 -1.00 1.30 10.84
N CYS A 135 -0.28 2.16 10.14
CA CYS A 135 0.76 3.00 10.69
C CYS A 135 0.13 4.25 11.31
N ALA A 136 0.57 4.66 12.50
CA ALA A 136 0.02 5.84 13.15
C ALA A 136 1.09 6.60 13.92
N GLU A 137 1.05 7.93 13.80
CA GLU A 137 1.86 8.78 14.67
C GLU A 137 1.10 9.03 15.97
N ARG A 138 1.70 8.63 17.09
CA ARG A 138 1.24 8.98 18.43
C ARG A 138 2.43 9.49 19.22
N ASN A 139 2.29 10.63 19.88
CA ASN A 139 3.32 11.22 20.73
C ASN A 139 4.68 11.44 20.01
N GLY A 140 4.66 11.69 18.70
CA GLY A 140 5.86 11.99 17.90
C GLY A 140 6.64 10.77 17.40
N GLN A 141 6.06 9.56 17.47
CA GLN A 141 6.63 8.34 16.90
C GLN A 141 5.59 7.62 16.03
N TYR A 142 6.06 7.02 14.93
CA TYR A 142 5.24 6.24 14.02
C TYR A 142 5.42 4.75 14.31
N ASP A 143 4.33 4.13 14.76
CA ASP A 143 4.30 2.71 15.12
C ASP A 143 3.16 1.98 14.40
N ILE A 144 3.16 0.65 14.50
CA ILE A 144 2.09 -0.19 13.99
C ILE A 144 0.97 -0.30 15.03
N TYR A 145 -0.24 -0.01 14.59
CA TYR A 145 -1.47 -0.13 15.38
C TYR A 145 -2.47 -1.07 14.72
N THR A 146 -3.38 -1.59 15.54
CA THR A 146 -4.58 -2.27 15.07
C THR A 146 -5.84 -1.72 15.72
N ILE A 147 -6.97 -1.83 15.01
CA ILE A 147 -8.29 -1.42 15.50
C ILE A 147 -9.36 -2.35 14.92
N ALA A 148 -10.44 -2.60 15.64
CA ALA A 148 -11.58 -3.32 15.08
C ALA A 148 -12.19 -2.55 13.89
N VAL A 149 -12.73 -3.26 12.91
CA VAL A 149 -13.39 -2.64 11.74
C VAL A 149 -14.57 -1.76 12.14
N ASP A 150 -15.20 -2.02 13.28
CA ASP A 150 -16.28 -1.19 13.83
C ASP A 150 -15.77 0.04 14.60
N GLY A 151 -14.45 0.24 14.66
CA GLY A 151 -13.78 1.26 15.47
C GLY A 151 -13.61 0.81 16.93
N GLY A 152 -13.23 1.73 17.80
CA GLY A 152 -13.03 1.47 19.22
C GLY A 152 -11.66 1.89 19.72
N VAL A 153 -11.09 1.09 20.62
CA VAL A 153 -9.77 1.35 21.21
C VAL A 153 -8.70 0.75 20.29
N GLU A 154 -7.74 1.58 19.89
CA GLU A 154 -6.57 1.13 19.14
C GLU A 154 -5.59 0.36 20.04
N VAL A 155 -4.91 -0.64 19.46
CA VAL A 155 -3.88 -1.44 20.11
C VAL A 155 -2.55 -1.17 19.42
N GLN A 156 -1.58 -0.64 20.17
CA GLN A 156 -0.21 -0.44 19.71
C GLN A 156 0.51 -1.80 19.69
N LEU A 157 1.11 -2.17 18.55
CA LEU A 157 1.84 -3.42 18.37
C LEU A 157 3.37 -3.23 18.41
N THR A 158 3.86 -2.03 18.08
CA THR A 158 5.29 -1.70 18.12
C THR A 158 5.54 -0.40 18.88
N ASP A 159 6.74 -0.28 19.45
CA ASP A 159 7.19 0.89 20.23
C ASP A 159 8.68 1.20 20.03
N SER A 160 9.30 0.59 19.02
CA SER A 160 10.74 0.70 18.77
C SER A 160 11.08 2.08 18.19
N PRO A 161 12.16 2.75 18.66
CA PRO A 161 12.53 4.06 18.13
C PRO A 161 12.73 4.06 16.62
N GLY A 162 12.15 5.06 15.95
CA GLY A 162 12.22 5.24 14.50
C GLY A 162 10.82 5.24 13.88
N LEU A 163 10.77 4.79 12.63
CA LEU A 163 9.57 4.64 11.82
C LEU A 163 9.29 3.16 11.56
N ASP A 164 8.12 2.70 11.99
CA ASP A 164 7.49 1.47 11.51
C ASP A 164 6.30 1.83 10.62
N ASP A 165 6.20 1.22 9.43
CA ASP A 165 5.16 1.54 8.44
C ASP A 165 4.75 0.33 7.59
N GLY A 166 3.74 0.49 6.72
CA GLY A 166 3.32 -0.51 5.74
C GLY A 166 2.77 -1.84 6.30
N PRO A 167 1.99 -1.88 7.41
CA PRO A 167 1.60 -3.15 8.03
C PRO A 167 0.50 -3.91 7.27
N GLU A 168 0.79 -5.15 6.87
CA GLU A 168 -0.11 -6.05 6.17
C GLU A 168 -0.22 -7.42 6.85
N TYR A 169 -1.43 -7.97 6.95
CA TYR A 169 -1.63 -9.33 7.46
C TYR A 169 -1.19 -10.40 6.44
N SER A 170 -0.60 -11.49 6.92
CA SER A 170 -0.46 -12.71 6.11
C SER A 170 -1.83 -13.30 5.77
N PRO A 171 -1.98 -14.04 4.65
CA PRO A 171 -3.26 -14.66 4.26
C PRO A 171 -3.84 -15.63 5.31
N ASP A 172 -2.98 -16.25 6.12
CA ASP A 172 -3.38 -17.14 7.23
C ASP A 172 -3.68 -16.39 8.54
N GLY A 173 -3.52 -15.07 8.57
CA GLY A 173 -3.80 -14.19 9.70
C GLY A 173 -2.84 -14.32 10.87
N LYS A 174 -1.77 -15.11 10.75
CA LYS A 174 -0.84 -15.36 11.88
C LYS A 174 0.20 -14.28 12.05
N TYR A 175 0.53 -13.56 10.99
CA TYR A 175 1.60 -12.58 10.98
C TYR A 175 1.13 -11.23 10.48
N ILE A 176 1.86 -10.20 10.89
CA ILE A 176 1.85 -8.89 10.25
C ILE A 176 3.26 -8.65 9.68
N TRP A 177 3.31 -8.32 8.41
CA TRP A 177 4.48 -7.84 7.69
C TRP A 177 4.48 -6.33 7.67
N PHE A 178 5.64 -5.71 7.83
CA PHE A 178 5.76 -4.26 7.90
C PHE A 178 7.20 -3.87 7.52
N ASN A 179 7.47 -2.58 7.36
CA ASN A 179 8.83 -2.08 7.22
C ASN A 179 9.25 -1.25 8.43
N SER A 180 10.54 -1.31 8.78
CA SER A 180 11.09 -0.58 9.92
C SER A 180 12.52 -0.09 9.66
N VAL A 181 12.80 1.13 10.11
CA VAL A 181 14.13 1.77 10.05
C VAL A 181 15.03 1.42 11.24
N ARG A 182 14.56 0.60 12.19
CA ARG A 182 15.22 0.35 13.49
C ARG A 182 16.67 -0.17 13.42
N THR A 183 17.13 -0.60 12.24
CA THR A 183 18.50 -1.07 11.98
C THR A 183 19.31 -0.16 11.03
N GLY A 184 18.85 1.07 10.79
CA GLY A 184 19.57 2.11 10.04
C GLY A 184 19.16 2.25 8.57
N PHE A 185 18.70 1.18 7.92
CA PHE A 185 17.99 1.21 6.64
C PHE A 185 16.55 0.79 6.84
N MET A 186 15.66 1.19 5.92
CA MET A 186 14.31 0.64 5.90
C MET A 186 14.37 -0.81 5.45
N HIS A 187 13.93 -1.72 6.30
CA HIS A 187 13.88 -3.14 6.00
C HIS A 187 12.48 -3.70 6.13
N VAL A 188 12.22 -4.82 5.46
CA VAL A 188 11.03 -5.63 5.69
C VAL A 188 11.22 -6.42 6.99
N TRP A 189 10.18 -6.43 7.81
CA TRP A 189 10.05 -7.16 9.06
C TRP A 189 8.75 -7.96 9.07
N ARG A 190 8.69 -8.95 9.96
CA ARG A 190 7.50 -9.72 10.26
C ARG A 190 7.38 -9.91 11.77
N MET A 191 6.18 -9.85 12.30
CA MET A 191 5.86 -10.21 13.69
C MET A 191 4.62 -11.11 13.72
N ASN A 192 4.38 -11.78 14.85
CA ASN A 192 3.08 -12.41 15.10
C ASN A 192 1.98 -11.33 15.08
N ALA A 193 0.75 -11.71 14.74
CA ALA A 193 -0.37 -10.77 14.62
C ALA A 193 -0.73 -10.02 15.92
N ASP A 194 -0.22 -10.48 17.06
CA ASP A 194 -0.33 -9.84 18.38
C ASP A 194 0.84 -8.89 18.71
N GLY A 195 1.77 -8.67 17.78
CA GLY A 195 2.93 -7.82 17.94
C GLY A 195 4.19 -8.53 18.46
N SER A 196 4.07 -9.80 18.86
CA SER A 196 5.21 -10.54 19.43
C SER A 196 6.19 -11.05 18.36
N GLU A 197 7.41 -11.36 18.80
CA GLU A 197 8.47 -11.98 17.98
C GLU A 197 8.78 -11.25 16.65
N PRO A 198 9.09 -9.93 16.67
CA PRO A 198 9.51 -9.23 15.47
C PRO A 198 10.83 -9.80 14.93
N MET A 199 10.87 -10.06 13.62
CA MET A 199 11.99 -10.63 12.91
C MET A 199 12.28 -9.85 11.63
N GLN A 200 13.54 -9.47 11.44
CA GLN A 200 14.02 -8.80 10.23
C GLN A 200 14.10 -9.80 9.07
N MET A 201 13.55 -9.43 7.92
CA MET A 201 13.42 -10.32 6.76
C MET A 201 14.36 -9.96 5.61
N THR A 202 14.79 -8.70 5.53
CA THR A 202 15.78 -8.19 4.56
C THR A 202 17.00 -7.61 5.28
N ILE A 203 18.21 -7.86 4.76
CA ILE A 203 19.49 -7.48 5.39
C ILE A 203 20.51 -6.93 4.37
N ASP A 204 20.07 -6.08 3.45
CA ASP A 204 20.93 -5.44 2.43
C ASP A 204 21.17 -3.95 2.73
N ASP A 205 21.87 -3.23 1.85
CA ASP A 205 22.13 -1.79 2.01
C ASP A 205 21.05 -0.91 1.35
N SER A 206 19.88 -1.47 1.01
CA SER A 206 18.78 -0.76 0.30
C SER A 206 17.64 -0.39 1.26
N ASN A 207 16.85 0.62 0.89
CA ASN A 207 15.62 0.96 1.63
C ASN A 207 14.43 0.21 1.01
N ASN A 208 13.91 -0.76 1.75
CA ASN A 208 12.90 -1.71 1.30
C ASN A 208 11.54 -1.40 1.95
N TRP A 209 10.56 -1.08 1.12
CA TRP A 209 9.25 -0.52 1.50
C TRP A 209 8.10 -1.36 0.98
N PHE A 210 6.96 -1.30 1.68
CA PHE A 210 5.67 -1.87 1.27
C PHE A 210 5.73 -3.40 0.99
N PRO A 211 5.97 -4.22 2.03
CA PRO A 211 5.95 -5.66 1.87
C PRO A 211 4.53 -6.19 1.65
N HIS A 212 4.31 -6.88 0.53
CA HIS A 212 3.03 -7.49 0.17
C HIS A 212 3.17 -8.98 0.02
N VAL A 213 2.41 -9.74 0.81
CA VAL A 213 2.46 -11.19 0.83
C VAL A 213 1.58 -11.75 -0.29
N SER A 214 2.08 -12.78 -0.99
CA SER A 214 1.30 -13.48 -2.01
C SER A 214 0.11 -14.20 -1.39
N PRO A 215 -0.98 -14.46 -2.15
CA PRO A 215 -2.19 -15.10 -1.62
C PRO A 215 -1.97 -16.49 -1.01
N ASP A 216 -0.94 -17.22 -1.47
CA ASP A 216 -0.53 -18.52 -0.93
C ASP A 216 0.37 -18.41 0.32
N GLY A 217 0.84 -17.21 0.66
CA GLY A 217 1.72 -16.96 1.80
C GLY A 217 3.20 -17.31 1.56
N GLU A 218 3.59 -17.70 0.35
CA GLU A 218 4.93 -18.23 0.06
C GLU A 218 5.94 -17.15 -0.38
N SER A 219 5.47 -16.05 -0.95
CA SER A 219 6.31 -14.98 -1.50
C SER A 219 5.96 -13.62 -0.93
N VAL A 220 6.94 -12.72 -0.89
CA VAL A 220 6.76 -11.33 -0.48
C VAL A 220 7.36 -10.42 -1.54
N ALA A 221 6.52 -9.55 -2.10
CA ALA A 221 6.93 -8.49 -3.01
C ALA A 221 7.14 -7.19 -2.23
N TYR A 222 8.09 -6.35 -2.65
CA TYR A 222 8.34 -5.05 -2.02
C TYR A 222 9.05 -4.11 -2.99
N ILE A 223 9.00 -2.80 -2.73
CA ILE A 223 9.82 -1.81 -3.42
C ILE A 223 11.16 -1.68 -2.74
N SER A 224 12.20 -1.48 -3.54
CA SER A 224 13.53 -1.16 -3.04
C SER A 224 14.07 0.10 -3.72
N TYR A 225 14.49 1.06 -2.91
CA TYR A 225 15.22 2.25 -3.34
C TYR A 225 16.73 1.99 -3.20
N GLN A 226 17.49 2.46 -4.19
CA GLN A 226 18.94 2.27 -4.23
C GLN A 226 19.62 2.97 -3.05
N THR A 227 20.69 2.35 -2.54
CA THR A 227 21.53 2.89 -1.46
C THR A 227 21.96 4.33 -1.76
N GLY A 228 21.66 5.25 -0.85
CA GLY A 228 22.05 6.66 -0.97
C GLY A 228 21.18 7.51 -1.90
N ASP A 229 20.13 6.96 -2.53
CA ASP A 229 19.20 7.75 -3.36
C ASP A 229 18.13 8.48 -2.52
N VAL A 230 17.77 7.91 -1.35
CA VAL A 230 16.74 8.43 -0.44
C VAL A 230 17.16 8.23 1.02
N ASP A 231 16.71 9.12 1.90
CA ASP A 231 16.85 8.92 3.34
C ASP A 231 16.04 7.67 3.76
N PRO A 232 16.52 6.89 4.74
CA PRO A 232 15.86 5.63 5.13
C PRO A 232 14.40 5.77 5.57
N GLU A 233 14.02 6.90 6.15
CA GLU A 233 12.65 7.15 6.61
C GLU A 233 11.72 7.67 5.50
N ASP A 234 12.26 7.91 4.29
CA ASP A 234 11.51 8.46 3.17
C ASP A 234 11.24 7.44 2.06
N HIS A 235 10.10 7.60 1.40
CA HIS A 235 9.68 6.82 0.22
C HIS A 235 9.15 7.75 -0.91
N PRO A 236 9.99 8.64 -1.46
CA PRO A 236 9.54 9.70 -2.35
C PRO A 236 9.07 9.18 -3.73
N PRO A 237 8.25 9.95 -4.46
CA PRO A 237 7.93 9.68 -5.85
C PRO A 237 9.13 9.97 -6.78
N ASN A 238 9.01 9.56 -8.05
CA ASN A 238 9.90 9.95 -9.16
C ASN A 238 11.36 9.51 -8.99
N LYS A 239 11.56 8.29 -8.51
CA LYS A 239 12.87 7.64 -8.34
C LYS A 239 13.01 6.43 -9.26
N ASN A 240 14.24 6.01 -9.50
CA ASN A 240 14.47 4.71 -10.14
C ASN A 240 14.46 3.64 -9.04
N VAL A 241 13.41 2.82 -9.03
CA VAL A 241 13.18 1.81 -7.99
C VAL A 241 13.09 0.42 -8.60
N GLU A 242 13.17 -0.58 -7.73
CA GLU A 242 12.99 -1.97 -8.08
C GLU A 242 11.75 -2.54 -7.37
N ILE A 243 10.94 -3.32 -8.07
CA ILE A 243 10.04 -4.29 -7.43
C ILE A 243 10.83 -5.58 -7.29
N ARG A 244 11.03 -6.02 -6.04
CA ARG A 244 11.74 -7.25 -5.69
C ARG A 244 10.76 -8.26 -5.11
N VAL A 245 11.11 -9.54 -5.23
CA VAL A 245 10.37 -10.65 -4.61
C VAL A 245 11.33 -11.56 -3.87
N MET A 246 10.96 -11.99 -2.67
CA MET A 246 11.68 -12.98 -1.87
C MET A 246 10.74 -14.06 -1.32
N SER A 247 11.30 -15.15 -0.79
CA SER A 247 10.54 -16.14 -0.02
C SER A 247 9.99 -15.50 1.27
N SER A 248 8.79 -15.89 1.71
CA SER A 248 8.23 -15.48 3.00
C SER A 248 8.98 -16.04 4.22
N SER A 249 9.89 -16.99 3.99
CA SER A 249 10.89 -17.44 4.98
C SER A 249 12.12 -16.53 5.05
N GLY A 250 12.21 -15.47 4.23
CA GLY A 250 13.40 -14.65 4.03
C GLY A 250 14.41 -15.28 3.07
N GLY A 251 15.53 -14.59 2.88
CA GLY A 251 16.64 -15.02 2.02
C GLY A 251 16.86 -14.11 0.82
N GLU A 252 17.56 -14.64 -0.19
CA GLU A 252 17.87 -13.91 -1.42
C GLU A 252 16.61 -13.44 -2.14
N PHE A 253 16.66 -12.23 -2.66
CA PHE A 253 15.60 -11.68 -3.49
C PHE A 253 15.89 -11.86 -4.98
N ARG A 254 14.85 -11.69 -5.79
CA ARG A 254 14.95 -11.50 -7.23
C ARG A 254 14.32 -10.17 -7.61
N THR A 255 15.05 -9.35 -8.36
CA THR A 255 14.50 -8.15 -8.99
C THR A 255 13.54 -8.56 -10.12
N LEU A 256 12.27 -8.18 -9.98
CA LEU A 256 11.21 -8.49 -10.93
C LEU A 256 11.03 -7.38 -11.97
N VAL A 257 11.08 -6.13 -11.52
CA VAL A 257 10.91 -4.95 -12.37
C VAL A 257 11.87 -3.86 -11.93
N GLN A 258 12.53 -3.22 -12.89
CA GLN A 258 13.16 -1.91 -12.71
C GLN A 258 12.26 -0.86 -13.39
N LEU A 259 11.96 0.22 -12.69
CA LEU A 259 11.02 1.24 -13.18
C LEU A 259 11.32 2.62 -12.60
N PHE A 260 10.77 3.64 -13.25
CA PHE A 260 10.65 4.98 -12.67
C PHE A 260 9.34 5.07 -11.88
N GLY A 261 9.44 5.25 -10.57
CA GLY A 261 8.32 5.27 -9.63
C GLY A 261 8.70 5.57 -8.19
N GLY A 262 8.28 4.73 -7.25
CA GLY A 262 8.41 4.96 -5.81
C GLY A 262 7.03 5.11 -5.18
N GLN A 263 6.77 6.25 -4.51
CA GLN A 263 5.43 6.56 -4.00
C GLN A 263 4.34 6.38 -5.08
N GLY A 264 3.30 5.63 -4.73
CA GLY A 264 2.16 5.30 -5.59
C GLY A 264 2.37 4.09 -6.49
N THR A 265 3.55 3.46 -6.53
CA THR A 265 3.78 2.28 -7.37
C THR A 265 3.10 1.04 -6.80
N LEU A 266 3.33 0.71 -5.52
CA LEU A 266 2.64 -0.36 -4.77
C LEU A 266 2.55 0.02 -3.27
N ASN A 267 1.67 0.92 -2.88
CA ASN A 267 1.48 1.20 -1.44
C ASN A 267 0.60 0.13 -0.77
N VAL A 268 -0.15 -0.63 -1.58
CA VAL A 268 -1.18 -1.58 -1.17
C VAL A 268 -0.94 -2.93 -1.85
N ASN A 269 -1.46 -4.01 -1.25
CA ASN A 269 -1.28 -5.34 -1.80
C ASN A 269 -1.84 -5.43 -3.22
N SER A 270 -0.95 -5.74 -4.15
CA SER A 270 -1.20 -5.70 -5.58
C SER A 270 -1.12 -7.07 -6.26
N TRP A 271 -1.05 -8.16 -5.48
CA TRP A 271 -1.09 -9.51 -6.01
C TRP A 271 -2.43 -9.82 -6.66
N SER A 272 -2.38 -10.47 -7.83
CA SER A 272 -3.56 -11.11 -8.40
C SER A 272 -4.04 -12.24 -7.48
N PRO A 273 -5.35 -12.55 -7.44
CA PRO A 273 -5.88 -13.58 -6.52
C PRO A 273 -5.29 -14.98 -6.73
N ASP A 274 -4.78 -15.27 -7.92
CA ASP A 274 -4.10 -16.52 -8.25
C ASP A 274 -2.59 -16.51 -7.93
N GLY A 275 -2.06 -15.41 -7.41
CA GLY A 275 -0.65 -15.23 -7.05
C GLY A 275 0.31 -15.15 -8.24
N ARG A 276 -0.18 -15.06 -9.49
CA ARG A 276 0.69 -15.11 -10.68
C ARG A 276 1.22 -13.75 -11.12
N LYS A 277 0.54 -12.67 -10.75
CA LYS A 277 0.86 -11.32 -11.19
C LYS A 277 0.88 -10.33 -10.05
N LEU A 278 1.63 -9.26 -10.24
CA LEU A 278 1.49 -8.02 -9.48
C LEU A 278 0.92 -6.95 -10.40
N ALA A 279 -0.02 -6.15 -9.91
CA ALA A 279 -0.34 -4.86 -10.51
C ALA A 279 0.58 -3.78 -9.93
N PHE A 280 0.91 -2.74 -10.70
CA PHE A 280 1.68 -1.61 -10.19
C PHE A 280 1.50 -0.42 -11.12
N VAL A 281 1.95 0.75 -10.66
CA VAL A 281 2.04 1.95 -11.51
C VAL A 281 3.49 2.36 -11.71
N SER A 282 3.89 2.53 -12.97
CA SER A 282 5.10 3.26 -13.33
C SER A 282 4.76 4.63 -13.88
N TYR A 283 5.76 5.53 -13.88
CA TYR A 283 5.54 6.92 -14.23
C TYR A 283 6.51 7.39 -15.30
N GLN A 284 6.13 8.47 -15.97
CA GLN A 284 7.00 9.26 -16.82
C GLN A 284 6.75 10.74 -16.52
N LEU A 285 7.81 11.52 -16.35
CA LEU A 285 7.69 12.97 -16.21
C LEU A 285 7.16 13.58 -17.51
N LYS A 286 6.15 14.44 -17.44
CA LYS A 286 5.72 15.25 -18.58
C LYS A 286 6.77 16.30 -18.88
N GLU A 287 7.03 16.53 -20.16
CA GLU A 287 7.85 17.66 -20.58
C GLU A 287 7.22 18.96 -20.07
N ARG A 288 8.05 19.85 -19.50
CA ARG A 288 7.59 21.20 -19.17
C ARG A 288 7.42 21.94 -20.49
N THR A 289 6.19 22.28 -20.85
CA THR A 289 5.93 23.22 -21.94
C THR A 289 6.58 24.55 -21.57
N THR A 290 7.58 24.97 -22.36
CA THR A 290 8.30 26.25 -22.23
C THR A 290 7.40 27.44 -22.49
#